data_AF-A0A9W6X7M9-F1
#
_entry.id   AF-A0A9W6X7M9-F1
#
_cell.length_a   1.000
_cell.length_b   1.000
_cell.length_c   1.000
_cell.angle_alpha   90.00
_cell.angle_beta   90.00
_cell.angle_gamma   90.00
#
_symmetry.space_group_name_H-M   'P 1'
#
loop_
_entity.id
_entity.type
_entity.pdbx_description
1 polymer ?
#
loop_
_entity_poly.entity_id
_entity_poly.type
_entity_poly.pdbx_seq_one_letter_code
_entity_poly.pdbx_strand_id
1 'polypeptide(L)'
;MTRRLDTQSAELADLRSQLNIMTLERDRLLDLSKQSTAFTASLRKGVAELEAQAAVARSQADAQVAAAFRHADGFKRQIQDRDQEIAALRVSIADRDRTYADLQGMASTHFAQLQESARLLVDGSSQPLRHAQSVITHQRAVILRQKRVIARQGFIPMHDPHMAAAAAGGLDAPGLSLNDVQLNARLCRILAERFP
;
A
#
# COMPACT_ATOMS: atom_id res chain seq x y z
N MET A 1 -69.55 -63.43 94.93
CA MET A 1 -68.59 -62.32 94.72
C MET A 1 -67.33 -62.76 93.98
N THR A 2 -66.81 -63.98 94.20
CA THR A 2 -65.56 -64.50 93.62
C THR A 2 -65.49 -64.48 92.09
N ARG A 3 -66.49 -65.03 91.37
CA ARG A 3 -66.49 -65.05 89.89
C ARG A 3 -66.46 -63.67 89.22
N ARG A 4 -66.98 -62.63 89.88
CA ARG A 4 -66.93 -61.24 89.38
C ARG A 4 -65.54 -60.64 89.54
N LEU A 5 -64.81 -61.02 90.59
CA LEU A 5 -63.43 -60.61 90.81
C LEU A 5 -62.48 -61.32 89.84
N ASP A 6 -62.72 -62.60 89.56
CA ASP A 6 -61.91 -63.38 88.61
C ASP A 6 -62.05 -62.87 87.17
N THR A 7 -63.27 -62.48 86.77
CA THR A 7 -63.54 -61.85 85.46
C THR A 7 -62.90 -60.46 85.35
N GLN A 8 -63.03 -59.63 86.38
CA GLN A 8 -62.35 -58.33 86.45
C GLN A 8 -60.82 -58.45 86.43
N SER A 9 -60.27 -59.48 87.06
CA SER A 9 -58.83 -59.76 87.05
C SER A 9 -58.32 -60.15 85.65
N ALA A 10 -59.08 -60.99 84.94
CA ALA A 10 -58.77 -61.38 83.56
C ALA A 10 -58.85 -60.18 82.59
N GLU A 11 -59.85 -59.33 82.72
CA GLU A 11 -59.99 -58.10 81.93
C GLU A 11 -58.85 -57.12 82.18
N LEU A 12 -58.42 -56.93 83.44
CA LEU A 12 -57.26 -56.10 83.77
C LEU A 12 -55.95 -56.65 83.19
N ALA A 13 -55.78 -57.97 83.18
CA ALA A 13 -54.61 -58.62 82.58
C ALA A 13 -54.57 -58.44 81.05
N ASP A 14 -55.72 -58.58 80.39
CA ASP A 14 -55.86 -58.38 78.95
C ASP A 14 -55.61 -56.91 78.55
N LEU A 15 -56.24 -55.95 79.24
CA LEU A 15 -55.99 -54.52 79.03
C LEU A 15 -54.53 -54.15 79.23
N ARG A 16 -53.86 -54.74 80.23
CA ARG A 16 -52.43 -54.51 80.47
C ARG A 16 -51.56 -55.06 79.34
N SER A 17 -51.92 -56.23 78.79
CA SER A 17 -51.25 -56.80 77.62
C SER A 17 -51.42 -55.91 76.38
N GLN A 18 -52.64 -55.45 76.11
CA GLN A 18 -52.93 -54.53 75.01
C GLN A 18 -52.18 -53.20 75.16
N LEU A 19 -52.12 -52.64 76.37
CA LEU A 19 -51.35 -51.43 76.65
C LEU A 19 -49.85 -51.60 76.40
N ASN A 20 -49.29 -52.77 76.74
CA ASN A 20 -47.89 -53.08 76.44
C ASN A 20 -47.65 -53.15 74.91
N ILE A 21 -48.53 -53.79 74.16
CA ILE A 21 -48.44 -53.88 72.68
C ILE A 21 -48.50 -52.48 72.07
N MET A 22 -49.49 -51.67 72.46
CA MET A 22 -49.63 -50.29 71.97
C MET A 22 -48.41 -49.43 72.31
N THR A 23 -47.79 -49.64 73.47
CA THR A 23 -46.58 -48.90 73.87
C THR A 23 -45.40 -49.25 72.95
N LEU A 24 -45.21 -50.54 72.63
CA LEU A 24 -44.18 -50.99 71.71
C LEU A 24 -44.40 -50.47 70.28
N GLU A 25 -45.65 -50.48 69.80
CA GLU A 25 -46.00 -49.93 68.48
C GLU A 25 -45.74 -48.43 68.41
N ARG A 26 -46.12 -47.67 69.45
CA ARG A 26 -45.81 -46.25 69.56
C ARG A 26 -44.30 -46.00 69.48
N ASP A 27 -43.51 -46.76 70.22
CA ASP A 27 -42.05 -46.59 70.25
C ASP A 27 -41.43 -46.89 68.88
N ARG A 28 -41.91 -47.94 68.19
CA ARG A 28 -41.50 -48.26 66.83
C ARG A 28 -41.86 -47.16 65.83
N LEU A 29 -43.06 -46.60 65.92
CA LEU A 29 -43.49 -45.48 65.07
C LEU A 29 -42.68 -44.21 65.34
N LEU A 30 -42.35 -43.95 66.61
CA LEU A 30 -41.49 -42.83 67.01
C LEU A 30 -40.09 -42.97 66.38
N ASP A 31 -39.49 -44.15 66.42
CA ASP A 31 -38.16 -44.37 65.85
C ASP A 31 -38.18 -44.33 64.33
N LEU A 32 -39.22 -44.86 63.67
CA LEU A 32 -39.39 -44.72 62.22
C LEU A 32 -39.57 -43.24 61.83
N SER A 33 -40.29 -42.45 62.63
CA SER A 33 -40.44 -41.00 62.43
C SER A 33 -39.10 -40.28 62.54
N LYS A 34 -38.26 -40.62 63.53
CA LYS A 34 -36.89 -40.07 63.66
C LYS A 34 -36.01 -40.44 62.45
N GLN A 35 -36.07 -41.67 61.97
CA GLN A 35 -35.31 -42.10 60.79
C GLN A 35 -35.79 -41.36 59.53
N SER A 36 -37.10 -41.23 59.34
CA SER A 36 -37.69 -40.50 58.23
C SER A 36 -37.31 -39.02 58.24
N THR A 37 -37.37 -38.37 59.40
CA THR A 37 -36.96 -36.96 59.54
C THR A 37 -35.47 -36.77 59.25
N ALA A 38 -34.59 -37.65 59.74
CA ALA A 38 -33.17 -37.61 59.41
C ALA A 38 -32.90 -37.82 57.92
N PHE A 39 -33.58 -38.78 57.28
CA PHE A 39 -33.47 -39.02 55.85
C PHE A 39 -33.93 -37.83 55.02
N THR A 40 -35.09 -37.24 55.34
CA THR A 40 -35.59 -36.05 54.63
C THR A 40 -34.66 -34.84 54.82
N ALA A 41 -34.02 -34.68 55.98
CA ALA A 41 -33.02 -33.64 56.20
C ALA A 41 -31.78 -33.85 55.29
N SER A 42 -31.30 -35.11 55.18
CA SER A 42 -30.19 -35.47 54.29
C SER A 42 -30.53 -35.19 52.82
N LEU A 43 -31.73 -35.57 52.36
CA LEU A 43 -32.19 -35.28 51.00
C LEU A 43 -32.27 -33.77 50.72
N ARG A 44 -32.84 -32.98 51.64
CA ARG A 44 -32.90 -31.51 51.49
C ARG A 44 -31.50 -30.90 51.36
N LYS A 45 -30.55 -31.39 52.15
CA LYS A 45 -29.15 -30.96 52.07
C LYS A 45 -28.55 -31.30 50.70
N GLY A 46 -28.73 -32.53 50.21
CA GLY A 46 -28.23 -32.94 48.90
C GLY A 46 -28.86 -32.14 47.74
N VAL A 47 -30.16 -31.85 47.82
CA VAL A 47 -30.85 -30.99 46.84
C VAL A 47 -30.24 -29.58 46.83
N ALA A 48 -30.05 -28.97 48.00
CA ALA A 48 -29.43 -27.64 48.10
C ALA A 48 -28.01 -27.60 47.54
N GLU A 49 -27.20 -28.66 47.78
CA GLU A 49 -25.86 -28.77 47.23
C GLU A 49 -25.87 -28.89 45.69
N LEU A 50 -26.78 -29.69 45.13
CA LEU A 50 -26.93 -29.84 43.68
C LEU A 50 -27.45 -28.55 43.02
N GLU A 51 -28.40 -27.85 43.65
CA GLU A 51 -28.90 -26.56 43.17
C GLU A 51 -27.78 -25.51 43.13
N ALA A 52 -26.93 -25.46 44.17
CA ALA A 52 -25.78 -24.56 44.20
C ALA A 52 -24.75 -24.89 43.11
N GLN A 53 -24.44 -26.17 42.89
CA GLN A 53 -23.55 -26.61 41.82
C GLN A 53 -24.11 -26.27 40.43
N ALA A 54 -25.41 -26.49 40.22
CA ALA A 54 -26.08 -26.15 38.96
C ALA A 54 -26.07 -24.64 38.70
N ALA A 55 -26.26 -23.81 39.73
CA ALA A 55 -26.17 -22.36 39.60
C ALA A 55 -24.77 -21.89 39.18
N VAL A 56 -23.72 -22.47 39.77
CA VAL A 56 -22.33 -22.17 39.40
C VAL A 56 -22.03 -22.60 37.97
N ALA A 57 -22.40 -23.84 37.60
CA ALA A 57 -22.18 -24.36 36.25
C ALA A 57 -22.90 -23.51 35.20
N ARG A 58 -24.14 -23.08 35.48
CA ARG A 58 -24.89 -22.18 34.62
C ARG A 58 -24.21 -20.83 34.45
N SER A 59 -23.77 -20.21 35.54
CA SER A 59 -23.05 -18.93 35.46
C SER A 59 -21.74 -19.03 34.67
N GLN A 60 -21.02 -20.15 34.78
CA GLN A 60 -19.80 -20.39 34.00
C GLN A 60 -20.12 -20.56 32.51
N ALA A 61 -21.16 -21.32 32.18
CA ALA A 61 -21.60 -21.49 30.80
C ALA A 61 -22.04 -20.16 30.18
N ASP A 62 -22.83 -19.36 30.90
CA ASP A 62 -23.27 -18.04 30.44
C ASP A 62 -22.07 -17.11 30.17
N ALA A 63 -21.06 -17.14 31.04
CA ALA A 63 -19.84 -16.35 30.86
C ALA A 63 -19.02 -16.80 29.64
N GLN A 64 -18.91 -18.12 29.40
CA GLN A 64 -18.22 -18.68 28.23
C GLN A 64 -18.94 -18.31 26.94
N VAL A 65 -20.27 -18.43 26.91
CA VAL A 65 -21.09 -18.04 25.76
C VAL A 65 -20.93 -16.54 25.46
N ALA A 66 -20.99 -15.69 26.48
CA ALA A 66 -20.77 -14.26 26.33
C ALA A 66 -19.36 -13.93 25.80
N ALA A 67 -18.33 -14.66 26.25
CA ALA A 67 -16.97 -14.50 25.74
C ALA A 67 -16.86 -14.92 24.27
N ALA A 68 -17.46 -16.06 23.90
CA ALA A 68 -17.48 -16.54 22.52
C ALA A 68 -18.14 -15.53 21.57
N PHE A 69 -19.27 -14.92 21.97
CA PHE A 69 -19.91 -13.87 21.19
C PHE A 69 -19.03 -12.62 21.02
N ARG A 70 -18.33 -12.18 22.08
CA ARG A 70 -17.38 -11.06 21.97
C ARG A 70 -16.24 -11.36 20.99
N HIS A 71 -15.72 -12.59 21.00
CA HIS A 71 -14.70 -13.02 20.05
C HIS A 71 -15.23 -13.05 18.61
N ALA A 72 -16.45 -13.59 18.41
CA ALA A 72 -17.10 -13.61 17.11
C ALA A 72 -17.32 -12.20 16.53
N ASP A 73 -17.76 -11.25 17.37
CA ASP A 73 -17.89 -9.85 16.97
C ASP A 73 -16.54 -9.22 16.61
N GLY A 74 -15.48 -9.57 17.35
CA GLY A 74 -14.11 -9.16 17.05
C GLY A 74 -13.65 -9.65 15.68
N PHE A 75 -13.82 -10.95 15.40
CA PHE A 75 -13.47 -11.52 14.09
C PHE A 75 -14.30 -10.94 12.95
N LYS A 76 -15.60 -10.67 13.18
CA LYS A 76 -16.47 -10.02 12.19
C LYS A 76 -15.94 -8.66 11.78
N ARG A 77 -15.49 -7.83 12.73
CA ARG A 77 -14.88 -6.51 12.42
C ARG A 77 -13.57 -6.67 11.65
N GLN A 78 -12.72 -7.60 12.06
CA GLN A 78 -11.45 -7.86 11.36
C GLN A 78 -11.67 -8.27 9.90
N ILE A 79 -12.66 -9.12 9.63
CA ILE A 79 -13.02 -9.51 8.26
C ILE A 79 -13.46 -8.29 7.46
N GLN A 80 -14.32 -7.44 8.02
CA GLN A 80 -14.79 -6.21 7.36
C GLN A 80 -13.63 -5.26 7.03
N ASP A 81 -12.68 -5.06 7.95
CA ASP A 81 -11.51 -4.22 7.72
C ASP A 81 -10.62 -4.79 6.61
N ARG A 82 -10.41 -6.11 6.61
CA ARG A 82 -9.64 -6.81 5.56
C ARG A 82 -10.33 -6.75 4.20
N ASP A 83 -11.66 -6.88 4.15
CA ASP A 83 -12.42 -6.76 2.90
C ASP A 83 -12.28 -5.36 2.29
N GLN A 84 -12.31 -4.32 3.12
CA GLN A 84 -12.06 -2.95 2.68
C GLN A 84 -10.63 -2.75 2.16
N GLU A 85 -9.65 -3.31 2.84
CA GLU A 85 -8.24 -3.27 2.42
C GLU A 85 -8.03 -4.00 1.08
N ILE A 86 -8.63 -5.18 0.91
CA ILE A 86 -8.60 -5.93 -0.35
C ILE A 86 -9.24 -5.12 -1.47
N ALA A 87 -10.38 -4.46 -1.22
CA ALA A 87 -11.03 -3.60 -2.20
C ALA A 87 -10.13 -2.43 -2.63
N ALA A 88 -9.48 -1.76 -1.67
CA ALA A 88 -8.54 -0.67 -1.95
C ALA A 88 -7.32 -1.15 -2.76
N LEU A 89 -6.74 -2.30 -2.39
CA LEU A 89 -5.61 -2.88 -3.11
C LEU A 89 -5.98 -3.28 -4.53
N ARG A 90 -7.18 -3.82 -4.77
CA ARG A 90 -7.68 -4.12 -6.12
C ARG A 90 -7.73 -2.88 -7.00
N VAL A 91 -8.22 -1.76 -6.48
CA VAL A 91 -8.22 -0.49 -7.21
C VAL A 91 -6.80 -0.03 -7.52
N SER A 92 -5.89 -0.07 -6.54
CA SER A 92 -4.49 0.31 -6.74
C SER A 92 -3.76 -0.55 -7.78
N ILE A 93 -4.03 -1.87 -7.81
CA ILE A 93 -3.49 -2.78 -8.83
C ILE A 93 -4.04 -2.40 -10.21
N ALA A 94 -5.35 -2.20 -10.34
CA ALA A 94 -5.95 -1.81 -11.62
C ALA A 94 -5.39 -0.46 -12.13
N ASP A 95 -5.13 0.50 -11.24
CA ASP A 95 -4.48 1.77 -11.60
C ASP A 95 -3.05 1.54 -12.09
N ARG A 96 -2.27 0.72 -11.38
CA ARG A 96 -0.91 0.35 -11.80
C ARG A 96 -0.89 -0.36 -13.15
N ASP A 97 -1.80 -1.30 -13.39
CA ASP A 97 -1.89 -2.02 -14.66
C ASP A 97 -2.13 -1.05 -15.84
N ARG A 98 -2.97 -0.02 -15.64
CA ARG A 98 -3.14 1.05 -16.64
C ARG A 98 -1.85 1.82 -16.88
N THR A 99 -1.14 2.22 -15.82
CA THR A 99 0.15 2.94 -15.98
C THR A 99 1.21 2.09 -16.68
N TYR A 100 1.23 0.78 -16.43
CA TYR A 100 2.13 -0.14 -17.12
C TYR A 100 1.77 -0.30 -18.60
N ALA A 101 0.48 -0.40 -18.93
CA ALA A 101 0.02 -0.44 -20.32
C ALA A 101 0.40 0.84 -21.08
N ASP A 102 0.22 2.01 -20.48
CA ASP A 102 0.61 3.29 -21.07
C ASP A 102 2.13 3.36 -21.32
N LEU A 103 2.94 2.97 -20.32
CA LEU A 103 4.38 2.94 -20.45
C LEU A 103 4.85 1.96 -21.53
N GLN A 104 4.23 0.79 -21.61
CA GLN A 104 4.50 -0.20 -22.65
C GLN A 104 4.16 0.35 -24.05
N GLY A 105 3.03 1.05 -24.19
CA GLY A 105 2.65 1.72 -25.43
C GLY A 105 3.64 2.81 -25.86
N MET A 106 4.08 3.65 -24.93
CA MET A 106 5.10 4.67 -25.17
C MET A 106 6.44 4.06 -25.58
N ALA A 107 6.90 3.03 -24.85
CA ALA A 107 8.16 2.35 -25.15
C ALA A 107 8.13 1.69 -26.54
N SER A 108 7.03 1.04 -26.90
CA SER A 108 6.85 0.45 -28.23
C SER A 108 6.89 1.52 -29.34
N THR A 109 6.21 2.64 -29.13
CA THR A 109 6.20 3.77 -30.07
C THR A 109 7.61 4.36 -30.26
N HIS A 110 8.31 4.62 -29.16
CA HIS A 110 9.66 5.17 -29.20
C HIS A 110 10.66 4.19 -29.86
N PHE A 111 10.53 2.90 -29.58
CA PHE A 111 11.35 1.88 -30.22
C PHE A 111 11.12 1.83 -31.74
N ALA A 112 9.86 1.90 -32.19
CA ALA A 112 9.54 1.97 -33.62
C ALA A 112 10.11 3.24 -34.28
N GLN A 113 10.03 4.39 -33.60
CA GLN A 113 10.63 5.65 -34.08
C GLN A 113 12.16 5.56 -34.19
N LEU A 114 12.82 4.91 -33.24
CA LEU A 114 14.27 4.68 -33.28
C LEU A 114 14.65 3.75 -34.44
N GLN A 115 13.89 2.67 -34.66
CA GLN A 115 14.12 1.78 -35.80
C GLN A 115 13.97 2.50 -37.14
N GLU A 116 12.93 3.32 -37.28
CA GLU A 116 12.72 4.11 -38.50
C GLU A 116 13.84 5.15 -38.71
N SER A 117 14.25 5.83 -37.65
CA SER A 117 15.36 6.78 -37.69
C SER A 117 16.68 6.12 -38.11
N ALA A 118 16.97 4.94 -37.54
CA ALA A 118 18.15 4.15 -37.88
C ALA A 118 18.11 3.69 -39.35
N ARG A 119 16.94 3.26 -39.82
CA ARG A 119 16.75 2.87 -41.23
C ARG A 119 16.99 4.03 -42.18
N LEU A 120 16.43 5.21 -41.92
CA LEU A 120 16.64 6.41 -42.75
C LEU A 120 18.11 6.84 -42.81
N LEU A 121 18.87 6.63 -41.72
CA LEU A 121 20.31 6.88 -41.68
C LEU A 121 21.11 5.87 -42.50
N VAL A 122 20.79 4.57 -42.40
CA VAL A 122 21.54 3.48 -43.06
C VAL A 122 21.22 3.38 -44.55
N ASP A 123 19.95 3.44 -44.93
CA ASP A 123 19.52 3.29 -46.33
C ASP A 123 19.90 4.53 -47.18
N GLY A 124 20.33 5.63 -46.54
CA GLY A 124 20.59 6.91 -47.19
C GLY A 124 19.36 7.44 -47.94
N SER A 125 18.16 6.94 -47.61
CA SER A 125 16.90 7.15 -48.35
C SER A 125 16.31 8.54 -48.12
N SER A 126 16.69 9.20 -47.03
CA SER A 126 16.32 10.57 -46.71
C SER A 126 16.97 11.57 -47.67
N GLN A 127 16.17 12.13 -48.57
CA GLN A 127 16.60 13.15 -49.54
C GLN A 127 17.22 14.40 -48.88
N PRO A 128 16.71 14.92 -47.74
CA PRO A 128 17.37 16.00 -47.01
C PRO A 128 18.75 15.61 -46.49
N LEU A 129 18.92 14.39 -45.94
CA LEU A 129 20.21 13.95 -45.42
C LEU A 129 21.24 13.73 -46.55
N ARG A 130 20.83 13.15 -47.68
CA ARG A 130 21.69 13.07 -48.88
C ARG A 130 22.10 14.43 -49.39
N HIS A 131 21.15 15.38 -49.45
CA HIS A 131 21.44 16.74 -49.89
C HIS A 131 22.43 17.43 -48.95
N ALA A 132 22.20 17.35 -47.63
CA ALA A 132 23.13 17.88 -46.63
C ALA A 132 24.53 17.26 -46.76
N GLN A 133 24.62 15.93 -46.92
CA GLN A 133 25.89 15.24 -47.12
C GLN A 133 26.60 15.70 -48.41
N SER A 134 25.86 15.89 -49.50
CA SER A 134 26.40 16.42 -50.76
C SER A 134 26.94 17.84 -50.59
N VAL A 135 26.18 18.72 -49.94
CA VAL A 135 26.58 20.11 -49.65
C VAL A 135 27.83 20.14 -48.77
N ILE A 136 27.89 19.35 -47.70
CA ILE A 136 29.06 19.26 -46.81
C ILE A 136 30.29 18.78 -47.60
N THR A 137 30.12 17.76 -48.45
CA THR A 137 31.21 17.23 -49.29
C THR A 137 31.71 18.28 -50.27
N HIS A 138 30.80 19.02 -50.90
CA HIS A 138 31.14 20.12 -51.79
C HIS A 138 31.87 21.25 -51.07
N GLN A 139 31.33 21.72 -49.93
CA GLN A 139 31.94 22.76 -49.11
C GLN A 139 33.34 22.35 -48.65
N ARG A 140 33.53 21.10 -48.23
CA ARG A 140 34.87 20.56 -47.89
C ARG A 140 35.84 20.68 -49.06
N ALA A 141 35.41 20.34 -50.28
CA ALA A 141 36.24 20.46 -51.48
C ALA A 141 36.60 21.93 -51.78
N VAL A 142 35.65 22.85 -51.64
CA VAL A 142 35.88 24.30 -51.80
C VAL A 142 36.91 24.80 -50.79
N ILE A 143 36.75 24.49 -49.50
CA ILE A 143 37.69 24.88 -48.44
C ILE A 143 39.09 24.34 -48.72
N LEU A 144 39.21 23.07 -49.10
CA LEU A 144 40.51 22.47 -49.43
C LEU A 144 41.15 23.11 -50.68
N ARG A 145 40.35 23.57 -51.65
CA ARG A 145 40.86 24.31 -52.81
C ARG A 145 41.33 25.70 -52.41
N GLN A 146 40.55 26.44 -51.62
CA GLN A 146 40.92 27.77 -51.10
C GLN A 146 42.21 27.69 -50.28
N LYS A 147 42.33 26.70 -49.38
CA LYS A 147 43.54 26.46 -48.59
C LYS A 147 44.77 26.23 -49.49
N ARG A 148 44.63 25.50 -50.60
CA ARG A 148 45.73 25.31 -51.57
C ARG A 148 46.08 26.57 -52.34
N VAL A 149 45.11 27.41 -52.70
CA VAL A 149 45.37 28.70 -53.36
C VAL A 149 46.14 29.63 -52.43
N ILE A 150 45.68 29.77 -51.19
CA ILE A 150 46.34 30.58 -50.15
C ILE A 150 47.77 30.06 -49.89
N ALA A 151 47.94 28.73 -49.76
CA ALA A 151 49.26 28.15 -49.54
C ALA A 151 50.24 28.34 -50.73
N ARG A 152 49.73 28.52 -51.95
CA ARG A 152 50.55 28.77 -53.16
C ARG A 152 50.79 30.26 -53.42
N GLN A 153 49.91 31.13 -52.97
CA GLN A 153 49.97 32.58 -53.13
C GLN A 153 50.11 33.23 -51.75
N GLY A 154 51.28 33.13 -51.12
CA GLY A 154 51.58 33.72 -49.80
C GLY A 154 51.46 35.25 -49.70
N PHE A 155 50.64 35.89 -50.53
CA PHE A 155 50.26 37.30 -50.49
C PHE A 155 48.78 37.39 -50.88
N ILE A 156 47.93 37.84 -49.96
CA ILE A 156 46.64 38.43 -50.32
C ILE A 156 47.00 39.73 -51.06
N PRO A 157 46.65 39.92 -52.34
CA PRO A 157 46.85 41.21 -52.98
C PRO A 157 45.83 42.18 -52.39
N MET A 158 46.23 42.89 -51.34
CA MET A 158 45.54 44.08 -50.82
C MET A 158 45.97 45.33 -51.61
N HIS A 159 46.21 45.19 -52.91
CA HIS A 159 46.53 46.31 -53.78
C HIS A 159 45.50 46.38 -54.89
N ASP A 160 44.44 47.14 -54.61
CA ASP A 160 43.63 47.76 -55.64
C ASP A 160 44.58 48.63 -56.50
N PRO A 161 44.69 48.38 -57.82
CA PRO A 161 45.53 49.18 -58.72
C PRO A 161 45.24 50.69 -58.66
N HIS A 162 44.03 51.09 -58.25
CA HIS A 162 43.65 52.49 -58.11
C HIS A 162 44.32 53.18 -56.91
N MET A 163 44.69 52.44 -55.87
CA MET A 163 45.36 53.00 -54.68
C MET A 163 46.84 53.29 -54.90
N ALA A 164 47.51 52.54 -55.78
CA ALA A 164 48.91 52.79 -56.13
C ALA A 164 49.09 54.07 -56.97
N ALA A 165 48.10 54.40 -57.82
CA ALA A 165 48.11 55.62 -58.63
C ALA A 165 47.86 56.89 -57.79
N ALA A 166 47.02 56.83 -56.76
CA ALA A 166 46.75 57.97 -55.87
C ALA A 166 47.97 58.34 -55.00
N ALA A 167 48.69 57.34 -54.48
CA ALA A 167 49.88 57.55 -53.64
C ALA A 167 51.07 58.18 -54.40
N ALA A 168 51.22 57.87 -55.70
CA ALA A 168 52.25 58.49 -56.55
C ALA A 168 51.89 59.93 -56.99
N GLY A 169 50.61 60.31 -56.92
CA GLY A 169 50.10 61.63 -57.28
C GLY A 169 49.95 62.61 -56.11
N GLY A 170 50.34 62.23 -54.89
CA GLY A 170 50.20 63.09 -53.70
C GLY A 170 48.75 63.38 -53.31
N LEU A 171 47.79 62.55 -53.74
CA LEU A 171 46.38 62.68 -53.40
C LEU A 171 46.06 61.70 -52.27
N ASP A 172 45.68 62.22 -51.10
CA ASP A 172 45.04 61.42 -50.05
C ASP A 172 43.88 60.64 -50.68
N ALA A 173 43.81 59.34 -50.35
CA ALA A 173 42.91 58.38 -50.97
C ALA A 173 41.48 58.95 -51.13
N PRO A 174 40.98 59.13 -52.37
CA PRO A 174 39.63 59.62 -52.57
C PRO A 174 38.65 58.50 -52.23
N GLY A 175 37.85 58.67 -51.18
CA GLY A 175 36.66 57.83 -51.00
C GLY A 175 36.17 57.55 -49.58
N LEU A 176 36.87 57.97 -48.53
CA LEU A 176 36.37 57.82 -47.16
C LEU A 176 36.20 59.20 -46.52
N SER A 177 34.95 59.52 -46.16
CA SER A 177 34.71 60.73 -45.38
C SER A 177 35.41 60.58 -44.02
N LEU A 178 35.83 61.68 -43.40
CA LEU A 178 36.44 61.66 -42.06
C LEU A 178 35.56 60.91 -41.04
N ASN A 179 34.24 60.94 -41.24
CA ASN A 179 33.27 60.24 -40.43
C ASN A 179 33.34 58.71 -40.59
N ASP A 180 33.59 58.21 -41.80
CA ASP A 180 33.71 56.77 -42.05
C ASP A 180 34.99 56.20 -41.43
N VAL A 181 36.08 56.95 -41.49
CA VAL A 181 37.35 56.59 -40.82
C VAL A 181 37.16 56.55 -39.31
N GLN A 182 36.46 57.52 -38.73
CA GLN A 182 36.15 57.55 -37.31
C GLN A 182 35.21 56.42 -36.89
N LEU A 183 34.19 56.11 -37.69
CA LEU A 183 33.26 55.00 -37.43
C LEU A 183 34.01 53.67 -37.44
N ASN A 184 34.87 53.45 -38.42
CA ASN A 184 35.65 52.22 -38.55
C ASN A 184 36.64 52.07 -37.39
N ALA A 185 37.32 53.15 -36.99
CA ALA A 185 38.18 53.16 -35.82
C ALA A 185 37.44 52.84 -34.51
N ARG A 186 36.17 53.27 -34.40
CA ARG A 186 35.30 52.95 -33.26
C ARG A 186 34.88 51.49 -33.25
N LEU A 187 34.50 50.95 -34.41
CA LEU A 187 34.13 49.54 -34.57
C LEU A 187 35.29 48.60 -34.25
N CYS A 188 36.50 48.90 -34.74
CA CYS A 188 37.70 48.12 -34.42
C CYS A 188 37.98 48.08 -32.91
N ARG A 189 37.77 49.19 -32.20
CA ARG A 189 37.94 49.26 -30.74
C ARG A 189 36.93 48.40 -30.00
N ILE A 190 35.66 48.45 -30.40
CA ILE A 190 34.57 47.64 -29.84
C ILE A 190 34.82 46.15 -30.08
N LEU A 191 35.31 45.78 -31.26
CA LEU A 191 35.60 44.38 -31.58
C LEU A 191 36.79 43.85 -30.79
N ALA A 192 37.84 44.65 -30.59
CA ALA A 192 38.99 44.29 -29.76
C ALA A 192 38.63 44.15 -28.26
N GLU A 193 37.67 44.93 -27.77
CA GLU A 193 37.18 44.81 -26.38
C GLU A 193 36.24 43.60 -26.17
N ARG A 194 35.49 43.19 -27.21
CA ARG A 194 34.50 42.12 -27.12
C ARG A 194 35.05 40.73 -27.43
N PHE A 195 36.18 40.67 -28.13
CA PHE A 195 36.89 39.45 -28.49
C PHE A 195 38.39 39.62 -28.20
N PRO A 196 38.84 39.43 -26.94
CA PRO A 196 40.26 39.43 -26.60
C PRO A 196 41.01 38.22 -27.19
#